data_AF-A0A957L0F9-F1
#
_entry.id   AF-A0A957L0F9-F1
#
_cell.length_a   1.000
_cell.length_b   1.000
_cell.length_c   1.000
_cell.angle_alpha   90.00
_cell.angle_beta   90.00
_cell.angle_gamma   90.00
#
_symmetry.space_group_name_H-M   'P 1'
#
loop_
_entity.id
_entity.type
_entity.pdbx_description
1 polymer ?
#
loop_
_entity_poly.entity_id
_entity_poly.type
_entity_poly.pdbx_seq_one_letter_code
_entity_poly.pdbx_strand_id
1 'polypeptide(L)'
;MFRLPFQTHRRSWRQRITWLAILLLALVLTTSLDRALAAEKVITTGAAQLEARLEIAPASAVPGETVQVTAIIHNWGDLPAPADQFQLVVADAATGRIVPEALSTAVELLDNQRVSSEAVVIPAGADYRFTTTVQVAAEATEPVELRLEGVNRPVSAFGLIWLRGEEPITVAAPEATPDEGVGGWAPRPSEPVPSLFSGAATYSFPFETPPARAGIGPNLALSYDSRTSDGVIQYVDSNKYGEGWSLSGIPAIVRNNVHYCWGGNYQWLCAGDVNLFDMAEDFTLNLNGSFDLKKTATNGCGTDCDLFEADNQPGMRLEHYRTTDYWIVRTADGNIYRFGYYEDSQQILYRARHVNNDPKKFAVYKWSLDRLVDPHSNEMIILYADDEASGADACLNGSCREVDHWPVTIRYNNTIANPDRQNASHWKAEVNFSWQSVGNTV
;
A
#
# COMPACT_ATOMS: atom_id res chain seq x y z
N MET A 1 53.93 -42.98 38.90
CA MET A 1 54.66 -41.71 39.16
C MET A 1 53.89 -40.61 38.41
N PHE A 2 53.31 -39.69 39.19
CA PHE A 2 52.60 -38.42 38.86
C PHE A 2 52.84 -37.80 37.46
N ARG A 3 51.89 -37.12 36.79
CA ARG A 3 51.13 -35.90 37.21
C ARG A 3 50.02 -35.54 36.19
N LEU A 4 48.91 -34.97 36.65
CA LEU A 4 47.91 -34.21 35.88
C LEU A 4 48.34 -32.73 35.69
N PRO A 5 47.73 -31.98 34.75
CA PRO A 5 47.51 -30.55 34.94
C PRO A 5 46.02 -30.14 34.86
N PHE A 6 45.67 -29.18 35.73
CA PHE A 6 44.43 -28.42 35.80
C PHE A 6 44.38 -27.33 34.69
N GLN A 7 43.19 -27.06 34.14
CA GLN A 7 42.88 -25.79 33.48
C GLN A 7 41.72 -25.08 34.20
N THR A 8 41.84 -23.75 34.29
CA THR A 8 40.94 -22.83 34.98
C THR A 8 40.02 -22.13 33.96
N HIS A 9 38.72 -22.01 34.26
CA HIS A 9 37.77 -21.19 33.50
C HIS A 9 37.44 -19.90 34.27
N ARG A 10 37.85 -18.75 33.74
CA ARG A 10 37.25 -17.43 34.05
C ARG A 10 36.39 -17.02 32.85
N ARG A 11 35.05 -16.98 33.00
CA ARG A 11 34.14 -16.33 32.05
C ARG A 11 33.85 -14.90 32.51
N SER A 12 33.90 -13.96 31.56
CA SER A 12 34.03 -12.52 31.81
C SER A 12 32.71 -11.83 32.10
N TRP A 13 32.79 -10.85 33.00
CA TRP A 13 31.75 -9.95 33.49
C TRP A 13 30.97 -9.18 32.39
N ARG A 14 31.52 -9.12 31.17
CA ARG A 14 30.91 -8.43 30.02
C ARG A 14 29.62 -9.09 29.53
N GLN A 15 29.46 -10.40 29.68
CA GLN A 15 28.23 -11.08 29.26
C GLN A 15 27.02 -10.69 30.12
N ARG A 16 27.21 -10.39 31.42
CA ARG A 16 26.08 -10.09 32.32
C ARG A 16 25.46 -8.71 32.09
N ILE A 17 26.22 -7.75 31.56
CA ILE A 17 25.71 -6.40 31.26
C ILE A 17 24.90 -6.41 29.95
N THR A 18 25.29 -7.22 28.97
CA THR A 18 24.54 -7.37 27.71
C THR A 18 23.17 -8.00 27.94
N TRP A 19 23.06 -8.99 28.85
CA TRP A 19 21.77 -9.60 29.18
C TRP A 19 20.81 -8.65 29.91
N LEU A 20 21.32 -7.74 30.75
CA LEU A 20 20.48 -6.74 31.45
C LEU A 20 19.98 -5.64 30.51
N ALA A 21 20.76 -5.23 29.51
CA ALA A 21 20.33 -4.30 28.48
C ALA A 21 19.27 -4.91 27.54
N ILE A 22 19.39 -6.20 27.20
CA ILE A 22 18.39 -6.92 26.41
C ILE A 22 17.08 -7.08 27.19
N LEU A 23 17.14 -7.31 28.51
CA LEU A 23 15.95 -7.45 29.35
C LEU A 23 15.19 -6.12 29.53
N LEU A 24 15.90 -4.98 29.57
CA LEU A 24 15.30 -3.65 29.61
C LEU A 24 14.73 -3.21 28.26
N LEU A 25 15.34 -3.61 27.14
CA LEU A 25 14.77 -3.38 25.80
C LEU A 25 13.49 -4.21 25.59
N ALA A 26 13.46 -5.45 26.09
CA ALA A 26 12.29 -6.31 26.03
C ALA A 26 11.12 -5.79 26.89
N LEU A 27 11.40 -5.13 28.03
CA LEU A 27 10.35 -4.57 28.88
C LEU A 27 9.68 -3.32 28.30
N VAL A 28 10.40 -2.55 27.47
CA VAL A 28 9.84 -1.39 26.75
C VAL A 28 9.02 -1.87 25.54
N LEU A 29 9.44 -2.95 24.87
CA LEU A 29 8.73 -3.54 23.73
C LEU A 29 7.42 -4.26 24.10
N THR A 30 7.26 -4.78 25.32
CA THR A 30 6.01 -5.45 25.72
C THR A 30 4.88 -4.48 26.07
N THR A 31 5.16 -3.20 26.35
CA THR A 31 4.11 -2.21 26.62
C THR A 31 3.57 -1.52 25.36
N SER A 32 4.24 -1.68 24.21
CA SER A 32 3.83 -1.07 22.94
C SER A 32 3.05 -2.00 22.01
N LEU A 33 2.90 -3.29 22.35
CA LEU A 33 2.36 -4.32 21.45
C LEU A 33 0.83 -4.34 21.31
N ASP A 34 0.07 -3.64 22.15
CA ASP A 34 -1.42 -3.64 22.11
C ASP A 34 -2.04 -2.31 21.63
N ARG A 35 -1.23 -1.39 21.09
CA ARG A 35 -1.74 -0.12 20.53
C ARG A 35 -2.00 -0.26 19.04
N ALA A 36 -3.25 -0.12 18.62
CA ALA A 36 -3.58 0.10 17.22
C ALA A 36 -3.49 1.59 16.89
N LEU A 37 -2.87 1.87 15.75
CA LEU A 37 -2.74 3.20 15.17
C LEU A 37 -3.59 3.23 13.91
N ALA A 38 -4.61 4.09 13.89
CA ALA A 38 -5.54 4.17 12.79
C ALA A 38 -5.19 5.29 11.80
N ALA A 39 -5.80 5.23 10.61
CA ALA A 39 -5.37 5.90 9.40
C ALA A 39 -5.32 7.43 9.49
N GLU A 40 -4.23 7.96 8.93
CA GLU A 40 -3.84 9.35 8.84
C GLU A 40 -4.62 10.04 7.71
N LYS A 41 -5.20 11.22 7.98
CA LYS A 41 -5.83 12.03 6.94
C LYS A 41 -5.49 13.51 7.12
N VAL A 42 -4.63 14.00 6.24
CA VAL A 42 -4.31 15.43 6.10
C VAL A 42 -5.35 16.06 5.18
N ILE A 43 -6.12 17.04 5.65
CA ILE A 43 -6.99 17.84 4.79
C ILE A 43 -6.64 19.32 4.93
N THR A 44 -6.31 19.95 3.81
CA THR A 44 -5.95 21.34 3.68
C THR A 44 -7.17 22.22 3.43
N THR A 45 -7.56 23.04 4.42
CA THR A 45 -8.41 24.21 4.17
C THR A 45 -7.96 25.41 5.00
N GLY A 46 -7.40 26.44 4.34
CA GLY A 46 -7.22 27.79 4.86
C GLY A 46 -6.35 27.96 6.12
N ALA A 47 -5.10 28.37 5.93
CA ALA A 47 -4.09 28.85 6.90
C ALA A 47 -3.74 27.99 8.15
N ALA A 48 -4.63 27.12 8.63
CA ALA A 48 -4.34 26.07 9.60
C ALA A 48 -4.46 24.72 8.89
N GLN A 49 -3.36 23.96 8.86
CA GLN A 49 -3.34 22.59 8.37
C GLN A 49 -3.42 21.68 9.59
N LEU A 50 -4.56 21.02 9.81
CA LEU A 50 -4.75 20.18 10.99
C LEU A 50 -4.74 18.71 10.58
N GLU A 51 -3.96 17.92 11.29
CA GLU A 51 -3.92 16.46 11.19
C GLU A 51 -4.47 15.89 12.48
N ALA A 52 -5.27 14.83 12.40
CA ALA A 52 -5.80 14.15 13.57
C ALA A 52 -5.53 12.65 13.51
N ARG A 53 -5.30 12.06 14.68
CA ARG A 53 -4.99 10.65 14.89
C ARG A 53 -5.70 10.13 16.12
N LEU A 54 -6.12 8.87 16.08
CA LEU A 54 -6.65 8.13 17.24
C LEU A 54 -5.71 6.99 17.61
N GLU A 55 -5.35 6.91 18.89
CA GLU A 55 -4.66 5.79 19.51
C GLU A 55 -5.64 5.05 20.42
N ILE A 56 -5.78 3.73 20.23
CA ILE A 56 -6.71 2.89 20.99
C ILE A 56 -5.91 1.83 21.75
N ALA A 57 -6.15 1.71 23.06
CA ALA A 57 -5.44 0.78 23.94
C ALA A 57 -6.38 0.18 25.00
N PRO A 58 -6.58 -1.15 25.04
CA PRO A 58 -6.12 -2.13 24.05
C PRO A 58 -6.85 -2.02 22.70
N ALA A 59 -6.20 -2.41 21.60
CA ALA A 59 -6.79 -2.44 20.24
C ALA A 59 -7.96 -3.42 20.06
N SER A 60 -8.14 -4.33 21.03
CA SER A 60 -9.23 -5.30 21.05
C SER A 60 -9.80 -5.41 22.45
N ALA A 61 -11.11 -5.65 22.55
CA ALA A 61 -11.84 -5.66 23.81
C ALA A 61 -12.86 -6.81 23.81
N VAL A 62 -13.16 -7.35 24.98
CA VAL A 62 -14.32 -8.23 25.18
C VAL A 62 -15.55 -7.33 25.38
N PRO A 63 -16.75 -7.71 24.91
CA PRO A 63 -17.98 -6.99 25.26
C PRO A 63 -18.09 -6.76 26.78
N GLY A 64 -18.34 -5.51 27.19
CA GLY A 64 -18.33 -5.07 28.59
C GLY A 64 -17.00 -4.51 29.11
N GLU A 65 -15.91 -4.59 28.35
CA GLU A 65 -14.58 -4.06 28.73
C GLU A 65 -14.45 -2.57 28.38
N THR A 66 -13.67 -1.84 29.19
CA THR A 66 -13.34 -0.42 28.96
C THR A 66 -12.02 -0.26 28.22
N VAL A 67 -12.01 0.57 27.19
CA VAL A 67 -10.85 0.86 26.35
C VAL A 67 -10.44 2.32 26.50
N GLN A 68 -9.14 2.60 26.58
CA GLN A 68 -8.64 3.98 26.52
C GLN A 68 -8.47 4.42 25.07
N VAL A 69 -8.94 5.63 24.78
CA VAL A 69 -8.85 6.25 23.46
C VAL A 69 -8.18 7.61 23.63
N THR A 70 -7.06 7.80 22.93
CA THR A 70 -6.33 9.07 22.90
C THR A 70 -6.40 9.67 21.51
N ALA A 71 -6.95 10.87 21.38
CA ALA A 71 -6.88 11.63 20.16
C ALA A 71 -5.69 12.59 20.20
N ILE A 72 -4.97 12.68 19.09
CA ILE A 72 -3.83 13.57 18.89
C ILE A 72 -4.15 14.43 17.68
N ILE A 73 -4.05 15.75 17.84
CA ILE A 73 -4.29 16.72 16.77
C ILE A 73 -3.03 17.55 16.58
N HIS A 74 -2.42 17.49 15.41
CA HIS A 74 -1.25 18.28 15.05
C HIS A 74 -1.65 19.46 14.16
N ASN A 75 -1.11 20.65 14.43
CA ASN A 75 -1.29 21.82 13.56
C ASN A 75 -0.03 22.09 12.74
N TRP A 76 -0.04 21.64 11.49
CA TRP A 76 0.98 21.91 10.47
C TRP A 76 0.92 23.31 9.87
N GLY A 77 -0.10 24.12 10.20
CA GLY A 77 -0.24 25.47 9.68
C GLY A 77 0.62 26.50 10.42
N ASP A 78 0.87 27.64 9.76
CA ASP A 78 1.63 28.75 10.34
C ASP A 78 0.85 29.59 11.36
N LEU A 79 -0.47 29.38 11.46
CA LEU A 79 -1.35 30.10 12.38
C LEU A 79 -1.94 29.18 13.45
N PRO A 80 -2.15 29.68 14.68
CA PRO A 80 -2.85 28.93 15.71
C PRO A 80 -4.27 28.56 15.27
N ALA A 81 -4.72 27.35 15.63
CA ALA A 81 -6.05 26.86 15.33
C ALA A 81 -6.88 26.72 16.62
N PRO A 82 -8.13 27.22 16.65
CA PRO A 82 -9.01 26.98 17.79
C PRO A 82 -9.49 25.51 17.80
N ALA A 83 -9.46 24.86 18.97
CA ALA A 83 -9.80 23.46 19.20
C ALA A 83 -11.18 23.23 19.81
N ASP A 84 -11.98 24.29 19.95
CA ASP A 84 -13.38 24.26 20.40
C ASP A 84 -14.34 23.56 19.42
N GLN A 85 -13.79 22.81 18.45
CA GLN A 85 -14.48 22.28 17.30
C GLN A 85 -14.23 20.79 17.08
N PHE A 86 -13.81 19.99 18.07
CA PHE A 86 -13.66 18.55 17.86
C PHE A 86 -14.62 17.74 18.73
N GLN A 87 -15.27 16.74 18.13
CA GLN A 87 -16.12 15.79 18.81
C GLN A 87 -15.70 14.36 18.47
N LEU A 88 -15.64 13.49 19.47
CA LEU A 88 -15.55 12.06 19.26
C LEU A 88 -16.98 11.52 19.17
N VAL A 89 -17.31 10.85 18.07
CA VAL A 89 -18.63 10.29 17.80
C VAL A 89 -18.50 8.79 17.51
N VAL A 90 -19.52 8.03 17.92
CA VAL A 90 -19.66 6.62 17.57
C VAL A 90 -20.38 6.52 16.24
N ALA A 91 -19.81 5.78 15.32
CA ALA A 91 -20.42 5.49 14.02
C ALA A 91 -20.79 4.01 13.93
N ASP A 92 -21.88 3.73 13.26
CA ASP A 92 -22.22 2.36 12.86
C ASP A 92 -21.16 1.86 11.87
N ALA A 93 -20.45 0.78 12.21
CA ALA A 93 -19.32 0.29 11.42
C ALA A 93 -19.71 -0.21 10.02
N ALA A 94 -20.99 -0.58 9.81
CA ALA A 94 -21.48 -1.06 8.52
C ALA A 94 -21.88 0.08 7.58
N THR A 95 -22.37 1.20 8.12
CA THR A 95 -22.96 2.31 7.36
C THR A 95 -22.18 3.61 7.47
N GLY A 96 -21.21 3.71 8.37
CA GLY A 96 -20.41 4.90 8.66
C GLY A 96 -21.22 6.09 9.19
N ARG A 97 -22.51 5.88 9.53
CA ARG A 97 -23.42 6.92 10.02
C ARG A 97 -23.23 7.15 11.51
N ILE A 98 -23.18 8.41 11.90
CA ILE A 98 -23.17 8.82 13.31
C ILE A 98 -24.46 8.32 13.95
N VAL A 99 -24.32 7.52 15.00
CA VAL A 99 -25.46 7.03 15.79
C VAL A 99 -25.69 8.04 16.92
N PRO A 100 -26.91 8.56 17.13
CA PRO A 100 -27.18 9.40 18.29
C PRO A 100 -26.83 8.65 19.58
N GLU A 101 -26.29 9.36 20.57
CA GLU A 101 -25.84 8.80 21.86
C GLU A 101 -26.92 7.97 22.58
N ALA A 102 -28.20 8.32 22.40
CA ALA A 102 -29.36 7.60 22.93
C ALA A 102 -29.77 6.34 22.13
N LEU A 103 -29.13 6.05 21.00
CA LEU A 103 -29.41 4.92 20.10
C LEU A 103 -28.19 4.00 19.88
N SER A 104 -27.03 4.33 20.44
CA SER A 104 -25.87 3.44 20.48
C SER A 104 -26.10 2.35 21.52
N THR A 105 -26.57 1.18 21.11
CA THR A 105 -26.61 -0.02 21.98
C THR A 105 -25.25 -0.71 22.09
N ALA A 106 -24.19 -0.15 21.48
CA ALA A 106 -22.89 -0.81 21.35
C ALA A 106 -21.78 -0.18 22.21
N VAL A 107 -21.96 1.05 22.72
CA VAL A 107 -20.93 1.80 23.43
C VAL A 107 -21.53 2.84 24.38
N GLU A 108 -20.97 2.99 25.58
CA GLU A 108 -21.21 4.10 26.50
C GLU A 108 -19.91 4.91 26.71
N LEU A 109 -19.95 6.23 26.49
CA LEU A 109 -18.87 7.14 26.83
C LEU A 109 -18.96 7.45 28.33
N LEU A 110 -18.02 6.93 29.11
CA LEU A 110 -18.08 6.99 30.58
C LEU A 110 -17.83 8.40 31.13
N ASP A 111 -17.19 9.26 30.34
CA ASP A 111 -17.05 10.67 30.63
C ASP A 111 -17.85 11.48 29.61
N ASN A 112 -18.91 12.12 30.09
CA ASN A 112 -19.76 13.08 29.38
C ASN A 112 -19.00 14.40 29.07
N GLN A 113 -17.71 14.30 28.76
CA GLN A 113 -16.86 15.40 28.33
C GLN A 113 -17.16 15.68 26.86
N ARG A 114 -18.13 16.58 26.63
CA ARG A 114 -17.88 17.62 25.63
C ARG A 114 -16.48 18.14 25.92
N VAL A 115 -15.55 17.92 25.00
CA VAL A 115 -14.21 18.52 25.01
C VAL A 115 -14.40 19.97 25.47
N SER A 116 -13.76 20.28 26.61
CA SER A 116 -13.93 21.49 27.44
C SER A 116 -14.61 22.68 26.76
N SER A 117 -15.62 23.25 27.41
CA SER A 117 -16.22 24.55 27.04
C SER A 117 -15.27 25.76 27.16
N GLU A 118 -13.96 25.53 27.27
CA GLU A 118 -12.92 26.55 27.23
C GLU A 118 -12.20 26.46 25.89
N ALA A 119 -12.12 27.58 25.18
CA ALA A 119 -11.47 27.68 23.88
C ALA A 119 -9.97 27.35 24.01
N VAL A 120 -9.59 26.12 23.68
CA VAL A 120 -8.19 25.73 23.59
C VAL A 120 -7.65 26.17 22.23
N VAL A 121 -6.51 26.85 22.20
CA VAL A 121 -5.83 27.24 20.96
C VAL A 121 -4.64 26.31 20.76
N ILE A 122 -4.58 25.60 19.63
CA ILE A 122 -3.46 24.76 19.21
C ILE A 122 -2.44 25.65 18.49
N PRO A 123 -1.25 25.89 19.08
CA PRO A 123 -0.21 26.67 18.40
C PRO A 123 0.23 26.01 17.10
N ALA A 124 0.78 26.81 16.18
CA ALA A 124 1.46 26.31 14.99
C ALA A 124 2.60 25.34 15.38
N GLY A 125 2.65 24.17 14.74
CA GLY A 125 3.64 23.11 14.98
C GLY A 125 3.48 22.33 16.29
N ALA A 126 2.34 22.43 16.97
CA ALA A 126 2.11 21.77 18.26
C ALA A 126 1.08 20.64 18.18
N ASP A 127 1.28 19.63 19.04
CA ASP A 127 0.30 18.57 19.32
C ASP A 127 -0.67 19.02 20.42
N TYR A 128 -1.95 18.81 20.19
CA TYR A 128 -2.95 18.74 21.25
C TYR A 128 -3.36 17.29 21.48
N ARG A 129 -3.39 16.84 22.73
CA ARG A 129 -3.74 15.47 23.11
C ARG A 129 -4.90 15.47 24.09
N PHE A 130 -5.91 14.65 23.83
CA PHE A 130 -6.95 14.35 24.80
C PHE A 130 -7.16 12.84 24.90
N THR A 131 -7.39 12.36 26.12
CA THR A 131 -7.61 10.93 26.40
C THR A 131 -8.95 10.78 27.08
N THR A 132 -9.74 9.81 26.62
CA THR A 132 -11.04 9.42 27.19
C THR A 132 -11.14 7.90 27.32
N THR A 133 -12.15 7.42 28.03
CA THR A 133 -12.48 5.99 28.16
C THR A 133 -13.80 5.67 27.48
N VAL A 134 -13.82 4.54 26.78
CA VAL A 134 -14.97 4.05 26.01
C VAL A 134 -15.34 2.68 26.58
N GLN A 135 -16.58 2.50 27.03
CA GLN A 135 -17.07 1.18 27.44
C GLN A 135 -17.72 0.48 26.25
N VAL A 136 -17.20 -0.69 25.88
CA VAL A 136 -17.82 -1.54 24.86
C VAL A 136 -19.06 -2.19 25.48
N ALA A 137 -20.22 -2.07 24.84
CA ALA A 137 -21.45 -2.66 25.37
C ALA A 137 -21.35 -4.19 25.41
N ALA A 138 -22.05 -4.80 26.37
CA ALA A 138 -22.02 -6.25 26.58
C ALA A 138 -22.66 -7.03 25.42
N GLU A 139 -23.55 -6.38 24.67
CA GLU A 139 -24.27 -6.91 23.51
C GLU A 139 -23.58 -6.63 22.16
N ALA A 140 -22.40 -6.01 22.15
CA ALA A 140 -21.66 -5.76 20.92
C ALA A 140 -21.30 -7.09 20.25
N THR A 141 -21.68 -7.25 18.98
CA THR A 141 -21.43 -8.46 18.16
C THR A 141 -20.58 -8.18 16.92
N GLU A 142 -20.29 -6.91 16.65
CA GLU A 142 -19.48 -6.43 15.53
C GLU A 142 -18.41 -5.44 16.04
N PRO A 143 -17.29 -5.25 15.31
CA PRO A 143 -16.27 -4.24 15.65
C PRO A 143 -16.88 -2.84 15.77
N VAL A 144 -16.37 -2.06 16.73
CA VAL A 144 -16.86 -0.71 17.03
C VAL A 144 -16.00 0.34 16.33
N GLU A 145 -16.61 1.20 15.53
CA GLU A 145 -15.93 2.33 14.89
C GLU A 145 -16.11 3.63 15.69
N LEU A 146 -14.97 4.25 16.00
CA LEU A 146 -14.88 5.58 16.61
C LEU A 146 -14.42 6.58 15.56
N ARG A 147 -15.07 7.75 15.51
CA ARG A 147 -14.68 8.84 14.60
C ARG A 147 -14.45 10.12 15.38
N LEU A 148 -13.34 10.78 15.13
CA LEU A 148 -13.09 12.15 15.56
C LEU A 148 -13.47 13.08 14.42
N GLU A 149 -14.36 14.03 14.67
CA GLU A 149 -14.84 14.97 13.65
C GLU A 149 -14.69 16.43 14.07
N GLY A 150 -14.31 17.27 13.10
CA GLY A 150 -14.32 18.73 13.21
C GLY A 150 -15.74 19.31 13.07
N VAL A 151 -16.26 19.94 14.11
CA VAL A 151 -17.46 20.78 14.10
C VAL A 151 -17.22 21.97 13.17
N ASN A 152 -17.80 21.93 11.97
CA ASN A 152 -17.66 22.92 10.90
C ASN A 152 -16.26 23.03 10.25
N ARG A 153 -15.39 22.01 10.39
CA ARG A 153 -14.11 21.90 9.68
C ARG A 153 -13.88 20.51 9.12
N PRO A 154 -13.22 20.37 7.96
CA PRO A 154 -12.93 19.06 7.39
C PRO A 154 -11.70 18.45 8.07
N VAL A 155 -11.82 18.04 9.34
CA VAL A 155 -10.83 17.20 10.01
C VAL A 155 -11.55 15.94 10.47
N SER A 156 -11.06 14.78 10.03
CA SER A 156 -11.66 13.49 10.38
C SER A 156 -10.58 12.43 10.61
N ALA A 157 -10.59 11.80 11.78
CA ALA A 157 -9.85 10.58 12.05
C ALA A 157 -10.82 9.48 12.45
N PHE A 158 -10.48 8.21 12.24
CA PHE A 158 -11.30 7.08 12.70
C PHE A 158 -10.41 6.03 13.36
N GLY A 159 -11.00 5.12 14.12
CA GLY A 159 -10.32 3.97 14.73
C GLY A 159 -11.31 2.85 15.05
N LEU A 160 -10.84 1.61 15.04
CA LEU A 160 -11.66 0.42 15.29
C LEU A 160 -11.25 -0.26 16.60
N ILE A 161 -12.25 -0.67 17.39
CA ILE A 161 -12.08 -1.61 18.50
C ILE A 161 -12.57 -2.98 18.02
N TRP A 162 -11.66 -3.94 17.94
CA TRP A 162 -12.00 -5.32 17.57
C TRP A 162 -12.61 -6.08 18.75
N LEU A 163 -13.70 -6.81 18.52
CA LEU A 163 -14.25 -7.69 19.54
C LEU A 163 -13.45 -9.00 19.60
N ARG A 164 -12.96 -9.33 20.79
CA ARG A 164 -12.38 -10.65 21.06
C ARG A 164 -13.52 -11.65 21.21
N GLY A 165 -13.62 -12.60 20.27
CA GLY A 165 -14.62 -13.67 20.34
C GLY A 165 -14.35 -14.62 21.49
N GLU A 166 -15.35 -14.85 22.34
CA GLU A 166 -15.36 -15.96 23.29
C GLU A 166 -15.82 -17.24 22.58
N GLU A 167 -14.92 -17.97 21.91
CA GLU A 167 -15.10 -19.42 21.74
C GLU A 167 -13.75 -20.15 21.88
N PRO A 168 -13.62 -21.11 22.83
CA PRO A 168 -12.51 -22.03 22.82
C PRO A 168 -12.73 -23.06 21.71
N ILE A 169 -11.98 -22.95 20.61
CA ILE A 169 -11.91 -24.01 19.60
C ILE A 169 -11.21 -25.22 20.21
N THR A 170 -11.97 -26.23 20.64
CA THR A 170 -11.42 -27.57 20.89
C THR A 170 -11.17 -28.27 19.57
N VAL A 171 -9.95 -28.12 19.01
CA VAL A 171 -9.46 -29.01 17.95
C VAL A 171 -9.11 -30.35 18.61
N ALA A 172 -9.80 -31.42 18.23
CA ALA A 172 -9.41 -32.76 18.60
C ALA A 172 -8.01 -33.05 18.03
N ALA A 173 -7.04 -33.24 18.93
CA ALA A 173 -5.66 -33.51 18.57
C ALA A 173 -5.56 -34.84 17.78
N PRO A 174 -4.81 -34.88 16.66
CA PRO A 174 -4.36 -36.16 16.11
C PRO A 174 -3.41 -36.84 17.11
N GLU A 175 -3.46 -38.17 17.16
CA GLU A 175 -2.62 -39.01 18.02
C GLU A 175 -1.15 -38.59 18.00
N ALA A 176 -0.61 -38.34 19.19
CA ALA A 176 0.74 -37.83 19.40
C ALA A 176 1.81 -38.80 18.90
N THR A 177 2.60 -38.36 17.92
CA THR A 177 3.96 -38.90 17.71
C THR A 177 4.88 -38.39 18.83
N PRO A 178 5.93 -39.14 19.21
CA PRO A 178 6.71 -38.82 20.40
C PRO A 178 7.48 -37.51 20.27
N ASP A 179 7.28 -36.67 21.29
CA ASP A 179 8.00 -35.46 21.71
C ASP A 179 9.39 -35.23 21.08
N GLU A 180 9.44 -34.50 19.96
CA GLU A 180 10.58 -33.66 19.63
C GLU A 180 10.33 -32.28 20.25
N GLY A 181 11.13 -31.97 21.27
CA GLY A 181 10.95 -30.80 22.12
C GLY A 181 10.78 -29.50 21.35
N VAL A 182 9.99 -28.60 21.94
CA VAL A 182 9.62 -27.25 21.48
C VAL A 182 10.77 -26.55 20.73
N GLY A 183 10.85 -26.82 19.43
CA GLY A 183 11.65 -26.05 18.50
C GLY A 183 10.89 -24.76 18.21
N GLY A 184 11.49 -23.62 18.57
CA GLY A 184 10.99 -22.34 18.09
C GLY A 184 10.96 -22.33 16.55
N TRP A 185 10.30 -21.32 15.97
CA TRP A 185 10.34 -21.07 14.53
C TRP A 185 11.77 -21.16 14.01
N ALA A 186 12.08 -22.24 13.29
CA ALA A 186 13.35 -22.40 12.62
C ALA A 186 13.18 -21.80 11.22
N PRO A 187 13.79 -20.63 10.92
CA PRO A 187 13.79 -20.14 9.55
C PRO A 187 14.47 -21.22 8.71
N ARG A 188 13.72 -21.76 7.75
CA ARG A 188 14.29 -22.60 6.70
C ARG A 188 14.57 -21.66 5.54
N PRO A 189 15.84 -21.28 5.28
CA PRO A 189 16.15 -20.54 4.08
C PRO A 189 15.81 -21.46 2.91
N SER A 190 14.79 -21.12 2.14
CA SER A 190 14.68 -21.64 0.78
C SER A 190 15.81 -21.01 -0.02
N GLU A 191 16.64 -21.86 -0.61
CA GLU A 191 17.80 -21.41 -1.38
C GLU A 191 17.35 -20.85 -2.74
N PRO A 192 18.02 -19.82 -3.27
CA PRO A 192 17.82 -19.39 -4.65
C PRO A 192 18.06 -20.54 -5.63
N VAL A 193 17.16 -20.68 -6.60
CA VAL A 193 17.23 -21.71 -7.64
C VAL A 193 17.84 -21.10 -8.90
N PRO A 194 18.78 -21.78 -9.58
CA PRO A 194 19.31 -21.27 -10.84
C PRO A 194 18.26 -21.39 -11.95
N SER A 195 18.06 -20.32 -12.72
CA SER A 195 17.33 -20.37 -13.98
C SER A 195 18.11 -21.21 -15.00
N LEU A 196 17.50 -22.29 -15.49
CA LEU A 196 18.15 -23.23 -16.41
C LEU A 196 18.47 -22.62 -17.78
N PHE A 197 17.76 -21.55 -18.16
CA PHE A 197 18.00 -20.85 -19.42
C PHE A 197 19.04 -19.74 -19.27
N SER A 198 18.92 -18.89 -18.25
CA SER A 198 19.75 -17.69 -18.12
C SER A 198 20.94 -17.86 -17.17
N GLY A 199 20.98 -18.92 -16.36
CA GLY A 199 21.98 -19.10 -15.29
C GLY A 199 21.81 -18.13 -14.12
N ALA A 200 20.76 -17.30 -14.11
CA ALA A 200 20.48 -16.36 -13.04
C ALA A 200 20.16 -17.08 -11.73
N ALA A 201 20.59 -16.53 -10.59
CA ALA A 201 20.01 -16.91 -9.31
C ALA A 201 18.61 -16.29 -9.21
N THR A 202 17.59 -17.13 -9.06
CA THR A 202 16.19 -16.69 -8.95
C THR A 202 15.60 -17.11 -7.62
N TYR A 203 14.72 -16.29 -7.07
CA TYR A 203 14.01 -16.60 -5.85
C TYR A 203 12.59 -16.03 -5.92
N SER A 204 11.62 -16.72 -5.34
CA SER A 204 10.22 -16.28 -5.36
C SER A 204 9.55 -16.58 -4.03
N PHE A 205 9.05 -15.52 -3.39
CA PHE A 205 8.30 -15.59 -2.16
C PHE A 205 6.83 -15.21 -2.45
N PRO A 206 5.93 -16.19 -2.63
CA PRO A 206 4.52 -15.90 -2.85
C PRO A 206 3.87 -15.35 -1.58
N PHE A 207 2.95 -14.40 -1.76
CA PHE A 207 2.12 -13.90 -0.66
C PHE A 207 0.81 -14.66 -0.61
N GLU A 208 0.43 -15.09 0.59
CA GLU A 208 -0.93 -15.59 0.82
C GLU A 208 -1.89 -14.41 0.91
N THR A 209 -2.86 -14.36 0.00
CA THR A 209 -3.90 -13.32 -0.02
C THR A 209 -5.24 -13.93 0.42
N PRO A 210 -6.13 -13.15 1.05
CA PRO A 210 -7.46 -13.63 1.38
C PRO A 210 -8.19 -14.26 0.18
N PRO A 211 -9.07 -15.25 0.39
CA PRO A 211 -9.72 -15.95 -0.72
C PRO A 211 -10.46 -15.03 -1.69
N ALA A 212 -10.21 -15.22 -2.98
CA ALA A 212 -10.86 -14.48 -4.06
C ALA A 212 -12.17 -15.15 -4.51
N ARG A 213 -13.23 -14.36 -4.66
CA ARG A 213 -14.47 -14.82 -5.28
C ARG A 213 -14.23 -15.03 -6.78
N ALA A 214 -14.63 -16.19 -7.28
CA ALA A 214 -14.48 -16.57 -8.70
C ALA A 214 -13.03 -16.47 -9.24
N GLY A 215 -12.02 -16.53 -8.36
CA GLY A 215 -10.62 -16.40 -8.77
C GLY A 215 -10.18 -14.96 -9.11
N ILE A 216 -11.04 -13.96 -8.91
CA ILE A 216 -10.70 -12.54 -9.11
C ILE A 216 -10.06 -11.99 -7.84
N GLY A 217 -8.76 -12.21 -7.73
CA GLY A 217 -7.95 -11.65 -6.67
C GLY A 217 -6.46 -11.66 -7.02
N PRO A 218 -5.65 -10.99 -6.19
CA PRO A 218 -4.24 -10.82 -6.46
C PRO A 218 -3.46 -12.11 -6.22
N ASN A 219 -2.63 -12.50 -7.20
CA ASN A 219 -1.64 -13.57 -7.06
C ASN A 219 -0.25 -12.93 -7.05
N LEU A 220 0.24 -12.57 -5.87
CA LEU A 220 1.44 -11.76 -5.72
C LEU A 220 2.61 -12.61 -5.27
N ALA A 221 3.80 -12.26 -5.75
CA ALA A 221 5.05 -12.77 -5.18
C ALA A 221 6.12 -11.68 -5.17
N LEU A 222 6.96 -11.70 -4.14
CA LEU A 222 8.21 -10.97 -4.16
C LEU A 222 9.26 -11.84 -4.84
N SER A 223 9.72 -11.41 -6.00
CA SER A 223 10.61 -12.19 -6.88
C SER A 223 11.97 -11.52 -7.01
N TYR A 224 13.03 -12.32 -6.95
CA TYR A 224 14.41 -11.90 -7.16
C TYR A 224 14.97 -12.53 -8.44
N ASP A 225 15.70 -11.74 -9.23
CA ASP A 225 16.53 -12.22 -10.33
C ASP A 225 17.89 -11.49 -10.29
N SER A 226 18.97 -12.24 -10.17
CA SER A 226 20.32 -11.67 -10.09
C SER A 226 20.77 -10.95 -11.36
N ARG A 227 20.09 -11.15 -12.49
CA ARG A 227 20.43 -10.55 -13.78
C ARG A 227 19.66 -9.27 -14.07
N THR A 228 18.81 -8.77 -13.17
CA THR A 228 18.16 -7.47 -13.40
C THR A 228 19.18 -6.32 -13.52
N SER A 229 20.38 -6.49 -12.96
CA SER A 229 21.48 -5.53 -13.06
C SER A 229 22.40 -5.78 -14.27
N ASP A 230 22.20 -6.88 -15.00
CA ASP A 230 22.99 -7.15 -16.20
C ASP A 230 22.76 -6.05 -17.24
N GLY A 231 23.85 -5.48 -17.76
CA GLY A 231 23.77 -4.45 -18.79
C GLY A 231 23.34 -3.07 -18.26
N VAL A 232 23.13 -2.92 -16.95
CA VAL A 232 23.02 -1.61 -16.31
C VAL A 232 24.39 -0.94 -16.33
N ILE A 233 24.57 -0.02 -17.28
CA ILE A 233 25.83 0.72 -17.50
C ILE A 233 25.72 2.20 -17.07
N GLN A 234 24.60 2.59 -16.48
CA GLN A 234 24.26 3.95 -16.09
C GLN A 234 23.53 3.98 -14.74
N TYR A 235 23.38 5.17 -14.15
CA TYR A 235 22.59 5.35 -12.93
C TYR A 235 21.13 4.97 -13.23
N VAL A 236 20.68 3.90 -12.58
CA VAL A 236 19.28 3.47 -12.57
C VAL A 236 18.83 3.46 -11.11
N ASP A 237 17.60 3.91 -10.88
CA ASP A 237 17.03 3.88 -9.55
C ASP A 237 16.68 2.43 -9.19
N SER A 238 16.97 2.02 -7.96
CA SER A 238 16.39 0.79 -7.42
C SER A 238 14.94 1.06 -7.07
N ASN A 239 14.04 0.14 -7.44
CA ASN A 239 12.65 0.20 -6.96
C ASN A 239 12.58 0.07 -5.43
N LYS A 240 11.40 0.33 -4.83
CA LYS A 240 11.18 0.28 -3.39
C LYS A 240 11.50 -1.08 -2.74
N TYR A 241 11.51 -2.16 -3.52
CA TYR A 241 11.80 -3.51 -3.04
C TYR A 241 13.30 -3.83 -2.97
N GLY A 242 14.14 -2.99 -3.56
CA GLY A 242 15.59 -3.15 -3.65
C GLY A 242 16.04 -3.74 -4.99
N GLU A 243 17.32 -3.54 -5.30
CA GLU A 243 17.93 -4.06 -6.54
C GLU A 243 17.81 -5.60 -6.61
N GLY A 244 17.46 -6.12 -7.79
CA GLY A 244 17.20 -7.55 -7.98
C GLY A 244 15.79 -7.98 -7.64
N TRP A 245 15.07 -7.24 -6.78
CA TRP A 245 13.73 -7.60 -6.33
C TRP A 245 12.65 -6.90 -7.13
N SER A 246 11.49 -7.55 -7.26
CA SER A 246 10.30 -6.97 -7.87
C SER A 246 9.05 -7.61 -7.30
N LEU A 247 7.96 -6.85 -7.23
CA LEU A 247 6.63 -7.40 -6.96
C LEU A 247 6.06 -7.93 -8.28
N SER A 248 5.94 -9.25 -8.39
CA SER A 248 5.31 -9.91 -9.52
C SER A 248 3.83 -10.19 -9.25
N GLY A 249 3.08 -10.42 -10.33
CA GLY A 249 1.65 -10.76 -10.25
C GLY A 249 0.67 -9.63 -10.54
N ILE A 250 1.18 -8.40 -10.76
CA ILE A 250 0.37 -7.25 -11.16
C ILE A 250 0.56 -7.00 -12.66
N PRO A 251 -0.50 -7.15 -13.48
CA PRO A 251 -0.43 -6.87 -14.90
C PRO A 251 -0.10 -5.40 -15.21
N ALA A 252 0.60 -5.17 -16.31
CA ALA A 252 0.89 -3.83 -16.82
C ALA A 252 1.11 -3.85 -18.33
N ILE A 253 0.85 -2.72 -18.99
CA ILE A 253 1.33 -2.45 -20.35
C ILE A 253 2.52 -1.50 -20.23
N VAL A 254 3.62 -1.82 -20.89
CA VAL A 254 4.85 -1.02 -20.86
C VAL A 254 5.24 -0.62 -22.27
N ARG A 255 5.81 0.58 -22.41
CA ARG A 255 6.42 1.06 -23.64
C ARG A 255 7.82 0.48 -23.78
N ASN A 256 8.13 0.03 -24.99
CA ASN A 256 9.37 -0.66 -25.28
C ASN A 256 10.52 0.28 -25.61
N ASN A 257 11.74 -0.21 -25.34
CA ASN A 257 12.99 0.41 -25.76
C ASN A 257 13.09 1.91 -25.42
N VAL A 258 12.92 2.28 -24.14
CA VAL A 258 13.17 3.66 -23.70
C VAL A 258 14.66 3.97 -23.80
N HIS A 259 15.01 5.01 -24.55
CA HIS A 259 16.40 5.38 -24.81
C HIS A 259 16.56 6.90 -24.99
N TYR A 260 17.80 7.39 -24.97
CA TYR A 260 18.07 8.78 -25.35
C TYR A 260 17.80 8.98 -26.83
N CYS A 261 17.08 10.04 -27.17
CA CYS A 261 16.68 10.27 -28.55
C CYS A 261 17.88 10.34 -29.52
N TRP A 262 19.04 10.89 -29.12
CA TRP A 262 20.23 10.88 -29.98
C TRP A 262 21.53 10.82 -29.18
N GLY A 263 22.61 10.38 -29.84
CA GLY A 263 23.94 10.28 -29.23
C GLY A 263 24.44 11.62 -28.68
N GLY A 264 24.99 11.60 -27.46
CA GLY A 264 25.48 12.78 -26.76
C GLY A 264 24.38 13.65 -26.13
N ASN A 265 23.11 13.24 -26.23
CA ASN A 265 22.02 13.84 -25.47
C ASN A 265 21.77 13.06 -24.17
N TYR A 266 21.72 13.77 -23.05
CA TYR A 266 21.42 13.20 -21.73
C TYR A 266 20.14 13.78 -21.13
N GLN A 267 19.29 14.38 -21.97
CA GLN A 267 18.14 15.16 -21.50
C GLN A 267 16.82 14.64 -22.03
N TRP A 268 16.75 14.14 -23.27
CA TRP A 268 15.52 13.80 -23.96
C TRP A 268 15.42 12.30 -24.19
N LEU A 269 14.27 11.75 -23.77
CA LEU A 269 13.93 10.34 -23.92
C LEU A 269 12.99 10.14 -25.10
N CYS A 270 13.20 9.03 -25.78
CA CYS A 270 12.42 8.49 -26.89
C CYS A 270 12.16 7.00 -26.60
N ALA A 271 11.27 6.37 -27.38
CA ALA A 271 10.91 4.97 -27.18
C ALA A 271 10.47 4.30 -28.48
N GLY A 272 10.52 2.96 -28.50
CA GLY A 272 10.24 2.15 -29.69
C GLY A 272 11.40 2.13 -30.68
N ASP A 273 11.17 2.42 -31.96
CA ASP A 273 12.20 2.34 -33.00
C ASP A 273 13.36 3.31 -32.74
N VAL A 274 14.59 2.77 -32.62
CA VAL A 274 15.83 3.55 -32.37
C VAL A 274 16.17 4.56 -33.47
N ASN A 275 15.57 4.43 -34.65
CA ASN A 275 15.78 5.36 -35.75
C ASN A 275 14.77 6.52 -35.73
N LEU A 276 13.76 6.45 -34.86
CA LEU A 276 12.80 7.50 -34.65
C LEU A 276 13.19 8.36 -33.46
N PHE A 277 12.96 9.66 -33.60
CA PHE A 277 13.29 10.66 -32.58
C PHE A 277 12.04 11.09 -31.81
N ASP A 278 11.15 10.15 -31.51
CA ASP A 278 9.89 10.37 -30.79
C ASP A 278 9.50 9.19 -29.89
N MET A 279 8.39 9.34 -29.17
CA MET A 279 7.76 8.28 -28.37
C MET A 279 6.90 7.40 -29.27
N ALA A 280 7.52 6.45 -29.98
CA ALA A 280 6.82 5.56 -30.86
C ALA A 280 5.89 4.59 -30.10
N GLU A 281 4.84 4.12 -30.80
CA GLU A 281 3.81 3.25 -30.28
C GLU A 281 4.24 1.78 -30.36
N ASP A 282 5.18 1.41 -29.50
CA ASP A 282 5.71 0.07 -29.34
C ASP A 282 5.54 -0.34 -27.87
N PHE A 283 4.79 -1.42 -27.64
CA PHE A 283 4.31 -1.78 -26.31
C PHE A 283 4.38 -3.29 -26.07
N THR A 284 4.54 -3.67 -24.81
CA THR A 284 4.42 -5.04 -24.33
C THR A 284 3.39 -5.12 -23.22
N LEU A 285 2.45 -6.07 -23.33
CA LEU A 285 1.49 -6.43 -22.28
C LEU A 285 2.08 -7.55 -21.42
N ASN A 286 2.18 -7.30 -20.12
CA ASN A 286 2.47 -8.31 -19.11
C ASN A 286 1.17 -8.74 -18.43
N LEU A 287 0.63 -9.89 -18.83
CA LEU A 287 -0.60 -10.47 -18.28
C LEU A 287 -0.54 -11.99 -18.42
N ASN A 288 -0.21 -12.71 -17.34
CA ASN A 288 0.00 -14.18 -17.36
C ASN A 288 0.99 -14.65 -18.44
N GLY A 289 1.99 -13.83 -18.72
CA GLY A 289 2.87 -13.92 -19.87
C GLY A 289 3.26 -12.52 -20.33
N SER A 290 4.13 -12.44 -21.33
CA SER A 290 4.56 -11.17 -21.94
C SER A 290 4.28 -11.23 -23.43
N PHE A 291 3.62 -10.20 -23.96
CA PHE A 291 3.16 -10.14 -25.34
C PHE A 291 3.48 -8.80 -25.97
N ASP A 292 4.21 -8.79 -27.07
CA ASP A 292 4.39 -7.58 -27.87
C ASP A 292 3.08 -7.21 -28.55
N LEU A 293 2.78 -5.91 -28.61
CA LEU A 293 1.53 -5.39 -29.12
C LEU A 293 1.73 -4.76 -30.49
N LYS A 294 0.87 -5.13 -31.44
CA LYS A 294 0.87 -4.60 -32.81
C LYS A 294 -0.41 -3.83 -33.05
N LYS A 295 -0.30 -2.57 -33.44
CA LYS A 295 -1.45 -1.75 -33.83
C LYS A 295 -2.08 -2.35 -35.10
N THR A 296 -3.38 -2.58 -35.07
CA THR A 296 -4.14 -3.16 -36.20
C THR A 296 -5.09 -2.18 -36.86
N ALA A 297 -5.62 -1.21 -36.11
CA ALA A 297 -6.47 -0.17 -36.68
C ALA A 297 -6.40 1.13 -35.89
N THR A 298 -6.27 2.24 -36.62
CA THR A 298 -6.51 3.58 -36.07
C THR A 298 -8.01 3.85 -36.05
N ASN A 299 -8.53 4.37 -34.94
CA ASN A 299 -9.97 4.63 -34.74
C ASN A 299 -10.86 3.36 -34.81
N GLY A 300 -10.30 2.18 -34.49
CA GLY A 300 -11.00 0.89 -34.64
C GLY A 300 -12.09 0.63 -33.59
N CYS A 301 -12.14 1.42 -32.51
CA CYS A 301 -13.12 1.32 -31.42
C CYS A 301 -13.82 2.64 -31.10
N GLY A 302 -13.71 3.64 -32.00
CA GLY A 302 -14.21 4.99 -31.81
C GLY A 302 -13.22 6.02 -32.37
N THR A 303 -13.59 7.29 -32.40
CA THR A 303 -12.76 8.38 -32.99
C THR A 303 -11.47 8.67 -32.21
N ASP A 304 -11.35 8.18 -30.99
CA ASP A 304 -10.20 8.38 -30.11
C ASP A 304 -9.63 7.05 -29.58
N CYS A 305 -9.81 5.97 -30.35
CA CYS A 305 -9.51 4.63 -29.87
C CYS A 305 -8.82 3.79 -30.94
N ASP A 306 -7.60 3.36 -30.65
CA ASP A 306 -6.80 2.51 -31.52
C ASP A 306 -6.88 1.05 -31.07
N LEU A 307 -6.95 0.14 -32.03
CA LEU A 307 -6.97 -1.30 -31.79
C LEU A 307 -5.56 -1.89 -31.92
N PHE A 308 -5.25 -2.79 -31.00
CA PHE A 308 -4.03 -3.56 -30.98
C PHE A 308 -4.34 -5.06 -30.89
N GLU A 309 -3.40 -5.86 -31.36
CA GLU A 309 -3.35 -7.30 -31.16
C GLU A 309 -2.06 -7.68 -30.44
N ALA A 310 -2.18 -8.61 -29.49
CA ALA A 310 -1.03 -9.26 -28.89
C ALA A 310 -0.41 -10.26 -29.88
N ASP A 311 0.91 -10.30 -29.95
CA ASP A 311 1.64 -11.24 -30.81
C ASP A 311 1.27 -12.68 -30.47
N ASN A 312 1.26 -13.55 -31.48
CA ASN A 312 0.72 -14.92 -31.41
C ASN A 312 -0.79 -15.03 -31.14
N GLN A 313 -1.53 -13.91 -31.15
CA GLN A 313 -3.00 -13.84 -31.11
C GLN A 313 -3.66 -14.75 -30.07
N PRO A 314 -3.43 -14.53 -28.76
CA PRO A 314 -4.02 -15.34 -27.68
C PRO A 314 -5.54 -15.16 -27.50
N GLY A 315 -6.25 -14.57 -28.47
CA GLY A 315 -7.69 -14.33 -28.38
C GLY A 315 -8.05 -13.16 -27.46
N MET A 316 -7.20 -12.14 -27.37
CA MET A 316 -7.46 -10.91 -26.62
C MET A 316 -7.79 -9.76 -27.57
N ARG A 317 -8.66 -8.84 -27.13
CA ARG A 317 -8.95 -7.58 -27.80
C ARG A 317 -8.38 -6.43 -26.98
N LEU A 318 -7.51 -5.62 -27.57
CA LEU A 318 -6.85 -4.51 -26.91
C LEU A 318 -7.28 -3.18 -27.54
N GLU A 319 -7.69 -2.25 -26.69
CA GLU A 319 -8.18 -0.91 -27.06
C GLU A 319 -7.34 0.13 -26.31
N HIS A 320 -6.73 1.06 -27.04
CA HIS A 320 -5.98 2.20 -26.47
C HIS A 320 -6.75 3.49 -26.74
N TYR A 321 -7.15 4.18 -25.67
CA TYR A 321 -7.87 5.46 -25.75
C TYR A 321 -6.85 6.59 -25.68
N ARG A 322 -6.62 7.30 -26.79
CA ARG A 322 -5.43 8.17 -26.94
C ARG A 322 -5.51 9.48 -26.14
N THR A 323 -6.68 10.13 -26.09
CA THR A 323 -6.78 11.46 -25.45
C THR A 323 -6.69 11.35 -23.93
N THR A 324 -7.31 10.31 -23.36
CA THR A 324 -7.28 10.01 -21.92
C THR A 324 -6.13 9.07 -21.53
N ASP A 325 -5.41 8.56 -22.53
CA ASP A 325 -4.24 7.68 -22.44
C ASP A 325 -4.39 6.47 -21.50
N TYR A 326 -5.35 5.59 -21.78
CA TYR A 326 -5.54 4.35 -21.01
C TYR A 326 -5.88 3.16 -21.92
N TRP A 327 -5.77 1.96 -21.37
CA TRP A 327 -6.00 0.72 -22.12
C TRP A 327 -7.16 -0.09 -21.55
N ILE A 328 -7.88 -0.77 -22.44
CA ILE A 328 -8.82 -1.84 -22.10
C ILE A 328 -8.36 -3.11 -22.80
N VAL A 329 -8.18 -4.18 -22.04
CA VAL A 329 -7.90 -5.52 -22.57
C VAL A 329 -9.06 -6.43 -22.21
N ARG A 330 -9.65 -7.08 -23.21
CA ARG A 330 -10.71 -8.06 -23.06
C ARG A 330 -10.18 -9.42 -23.45
N THR A 331 -10.22 -10.36 -22.53
CA THR A 331 -9.74 -11.72 -22.71
C THR A 331 -10.88 -12.65 -23.14
N ALA A 332 -10.55 -13.80 -23.73
CA ALA A 332 -11.53 -14.76 -24.25
C ALA A 332 -12.45 -15.38 -23.17
N ASP A 333 -12.00 -15.40 -21.91
CA ASP A 333 -12.78 -15.82 -20.75
C ASP A 333 -13.79 -14.75 -20.29
N GLY A 334 -13.83 -13.59 -20.95
CA GLY A 334 -14.77 -12.50 -20.69
C GLY A 334 -14.32 -11.52 -19.61
N ASN A 335 -13.12 -11.69 -19.05
CA ASN A 335 -12.54 -10.71 -18.14
C ASN A 335 -12.20 -9.41 -18.87
N ILE A 336 -12.37 -8.29 -18.17
CA ILE A 336 -12.07 -6.95 -18.65
C ILE A 336 -11.04 -6.33 -17.72
N TYR A 337 -9.86 -6.09 -18.26
CA TYR A 337 -8.75 -5.42 -17.59
C TYR A 337 -8.68 -3.98 -18.09
N ARG A 338 -8.48 -3.03 -17.17
CA ARG A 338 -8.25 -1.62 -17.47
C ARG A 338 -6.93 -1.19 -16.85
N PHE A 339 -6.13 -0.49 -17.65
CA PHE A 339 -4.79 -0.08 -17.27
C PHE A 339 -4.64 1.42 -17.43
N GLY A 340 -4.06 2.07 -16.41
CA GLY A 340 -3.69 3.47 -16.46
C GLY A 340 -4.86 4.43 -16.68
N TYR A 341 -6.07 4.09 -16.25
CA TYR A 341 -7.23 5.01 -16.37
C TYR A 341 -7.12 6.21 -15.43
N TYR A 342 -6.49 6.00 -14.27
CA TYR A 342 -6.25 7.05 -13.29
C TYR A 342 -4.79 7.46 -13.32
N GLU A 343 -4.50 8.72 -12.98
CA GLU A 343 -3.14 9.25 -12.93
C GLU A 343 -2.24 8.40 -12.03
N ASP A 344 -2.74 7.96 -10.86
CA ASP A 344 -1.99 7.09 -9.95
C ASP A 344 -1.62 5.74 -10.55
N SER A 345 -2.35 5.25 -11.55
CA SER A 345 -2.08 3.98 -12.25
C SER A 345 -1.22 4.12 -13.49
N GLN A 346 -0.69 5.32 -13.75
CA GLN A 346 0.26 5.59 -14.81
C GLN A 346 1.65 5.81 -14.22
N GLN A 347 2.68 5.51 -15.01
CA GLN A 347 4.04 5.91 -14.72
C GLN A 347 4.59 6.71 -15.89
N ILE A 348 5.12 7.90 -15.62
CA ILE A 348 5.54 8.86 -16.64
C ILE A 348 7.07 8.95 -16.75
N LEU A 349 7.52 9.16 -17.98
CA LEU A 349 8.86 9.62 -18.28
C LEU A 349 8.87 11.13 -18.37
N TYR A 350 9.90 11.71 -17.76
CA TYR A 350 10.22 13.11 -17.87
C TYR A 350 11.11 13.40 -19.08
N ARG A 351 10.94 14.59 -19.68
CA ARG A 351 11.63 15.02 -20.91
C ARG A 351 11.46 14.03 -22.06
N ALA A 352 10.23 13.56 -22.24
CA ALA A 352 9.83 12.76 -23.37
C ALA A 352 9.69 13.63 -24.62
N ARG A 353 10.27 13.19 -25.74
CA ARG A 353 10.13 13.88 -27.02
C ARG A 353 8.92 13.34 -27.79
N HIS A 354 8.01 14.25 -28.14
CA HIS A 354 6.89 13.99 -29.04
C HIS A 354 7.02 14.81 -30.32
N VAL A 355 6.57 14.26 -31.45
CA VAL A 355 6.53 14.97 -32.75
C VAL A 355 5.69 16.25 -32.69
N ASN A 356 4.68 16.29 -31.81
CA ASN A 356 3.77 17.42 -31.67
C ASN A 356 4.23 18.45 -30.63
N ASN A 357 5.44 18.30 -30.08
CA ASN A 357 6.03 19.23 -29.13
C ASN A 357 5.11 19.47 -27.91
N ASP A 358 4.66 18.37 -27.28
CA ASP A 358 3.80 18.42 -26.09
C ASP A 358 4.40 19.40 -25.07
N PRO A 359 3.67 20.47 -24.69
CA PRO A 359 4.18 21.48 -23.78
C PRO A 359 4.56 20.91 -22.40
N LYS A 360 3.96 19.78 -22.01
CA LYS A 360 4.27 19.09 -20.76
C LYS A 360 5.63 18.40 -20.84
N LYS A 361 6.04 17.88 -22.00
CA LYS A 361 7.29 17.10 -22.17
C LYS A 361 7.36 15.83 -21.31
N PHE A 362 6.22 15.19 -21.06
CA PHE A 362 6.12 13.90 -20.41
C PHE A 362 5.49 12.88 -21.35
N ALA A 363 5.69 11.60 -21.08
CA ALA A 363 4.97 10.52 -21.75
C ALA A 363 4.72 9.40 -20.75
N VAL A 364 3.54 8.82 -20.76
CA VAL A 364 3.31 7.57 -20.02
C VAL A 364 4.15 6.48 -20.69
N TYR A 365 4.91 5.75 -19.87
CA TYR A 365 5.68 4.59 -20.31
C TYR A 365 5.18 3.29 -19.71
N LYS A 366 4.42 3.34 -18.63
CA LYS A 366 3.78 2.17 -18.04
C LYS A 366 2.36 2.51 -17.62
N TRP A 367 1.43 1.67 -18.05
CA TRP A 367 0.03 1.66 -17.60
C TRP A 367 -0.17 0.43 -16.73
N SER A 368 -0.23 0.65 -15.41
CA SER A 368 -0.46 -0.41 -14.43
C SER A 368 -1.95 -0.79 -14.38
N LEU A 369 -2.27 -2.04 -14.06
CA LEU A 369 -3.67 -2.50 -13.92
C LEU A 369 -4.38 -1.71 -12.82
N ASP A 370 -5.39 -0.92 -13.15
CA ASP A 370 -6.20 -0.20 -12.15
C ASP A 370 -7.50 -0.95 -11.79
N ARG A 371 -8.02 -1.76 -12.72
CA ARG A 371 -9.30 -2.45 -12.55
C ARG A 371 -9.38 -3.75 -13.35
N LEU A 372 -9.90 -4.79 -12.72
CA LEU A 372 -10.28 -6.07 -13.32
C LEU A 372 -11.74 -6.38 -12.97
N VAL A 373 -12.53 -6.71 -13.98
CA VAL A 373 -13.92 -7.15 -13.82
C VAL A 373 -14.15 -8.46 -14.57
N ASP A 374 -14.82 -9.41 -13.93
CA ASP A 374 -15.25 -10.66 -14.57
C ASP A 374 -16.68 -10.57 -15.15
N PRO A 375 -17.13 -11.58 -15.93
CA PRO A 375 -18.49 -11.61 -16.46
C PRO A 375 -19.61 -11.60 -15.40
N HIS A 376 -19.29 -11.91 -14.15
CA HIS A 376 -20.23 -11.96 -13.02
C HIS A 376 -20.20 -10.68 -12.17
N SER A 377 -19.53 -9.62 -12.65
CA SER A 377 -19.38 -8.34 -11.96
C SER A 377 -18.62 -8.42 -10.63
N ASN A 378 -17.77 -9.45 -10.47
CA ASN A 378 -16.75 -9.47 -9.45
C ASN A 378 -15.62 -8.55 -9.89
N GLU A 379 -15.14 -7.72 -8.96
CA GLU A 379 -14.18 -6.67 -9.25
C GLU A 379 -12.95 -6.78 -8.35
N MET A 380 -11.81 -6.44 -8.93
CA MET A 380 -10.56 -6.14 -8.24
C MET A 380 -10.05 -4.78 -8.74
N ILE A 381 -9.57 -3.96 -7.83
CA ILE A 381 -8.93 -2.67 -8.14
C ILE A 381 -7.59 -2.55 -7.45
N ILE A 382 -6.75 -1.67 -7.98
CA ILE A 382 -5.44 -1.38 -7.41
C ILE A 382 -5.27 0.14 -7.32
N LEU A 383 -4.88 0.59 -6.13
CA LEU A 383 -4.47 1.96 -5.86
C LEU A 383 -2.96 1.98 -5.73
N TYR A 384 -2.37 3.04 -6.26
CA TYR A 384 -0.92 3.19 -6.36
C TYR A 384 -0.47 4.46 -5.66
N ALA A 385 0.83 4.49 -5.36
CA ALA A 385 1.54 5.71 -5.03
C ALA A 385 2.84 5.75 -5.83
N ASP A 386 3.29 6.97 -6.03
CA ASP A 386 4.48 7.36 -6.72
C ASP A 386 5.44 8.10 -5.77
N ASP A 387 6.72 8.04 -6.10
CA ASP A 387 7.73 8.89 -5.51
C ASP A 387 8.32 9.75 -6.61
N GLU A 388 8.38 11.06 -6.38
CA GLU A 388 8.90 12.01 -7.34
C GLU A 388 10.27 12.53 -6.90
N ALA A 389 11.15 12.72 -7.87
CA ALA A 389 12.44 13.33 -7.64
C ALA A 389 12.24 14.79 -7.22
N SER A 390 12.99 15.23 -6.20
CA SER A 390 12.97 16.62 -5.75
C SER A 390 14.13 17.44 -6.34
N GLY A 391 13.88 18.74 -6.59
CA GLY A 391 14.88 19.71 -7.04
C GLY A 391 14.64 20.30 -8.43
N ALA A 392 15.19 21.49 -8.69
CA ALA A 392 14.91 22.28 -9.90
C ALA A 392 15.37 21.60 -11.21
N ASP A 393 16.39 20.73 -11.16
CA ASP A 393 16.85 19.98 -12.34
C ASP A 393 15.99 18.72 -12.61
N ALA A 394 15.30 18.23 -11.57
CA ALA A 394 14.43 17.07 -11.60
C ALA A 394 12.98 17.41 -11.99
N CYS A 395 12.61 18.70 -11.96
CA CYS A 395 11.26 19.18 -12.23
C CYS A 395 11.24 20.30 -13.27
N LEU A 396 10.27 20.30 -14.19
CA LEU A 396 9.98 21.42 -15.10
C LEU A 396 8.50 21.75 -15.01
N ASN A 397 8.18 23.05 -14.92
CA ASN A 397 6.81 23.56 -14.90
C ASN A 397 5.90 22.93 -13.82
N GLY A 398 6.48 22.54 -12.68
CA GLY A 398 5.74 21.97 -11.54
C GLY A 398 5.51 20.46 -11.59
N SER A 399 6.02 19.77 -12.62
CA SER A 399 5.99 18.31 -12.69
C SER A 399 7.42 17.76 -12.60
N CYS A 400 7.59 16.72 -11.78
CA CYS A 400 8.88 16.14 -11.47
C CYS A 400 9.05 14.79 -12.16
N ARG A 401 10.30 14.32 -12.27
CA ARG A 401 10.59 12.95 -12.69
C ARG A 401 10.06 11.98 -11.63
N GLU A 402 9.20 11.06 -12.02
CA GLU A 402 8.87 9.91 -11.18
C GLU A 402 10.10 9.01 -11.02
N VAL A 403 10.43 8.71 -9.77
CA VAL A 403 11.53 7.83 -9.36
C VAL A 403 11.02 6.42 -9.19
N ASP A 404 9.81 6.26 -8.65
CA ASP A 404 9.25 4.97 -8.33
C ASP A 404 7.73 4.97 -8.32
N HIS A 405 7.13 3.79 -8.46
CA HIS A 405 5.69 3.59 -8.56
C HIS A 405 5.33 2.19 -8.05
N TRP A 406 4.46 2.10 -7.04
CA TRP A 406 4.12 0.84 -6.37
C TRP A 406 2.65 0.78 -5.96
N PRO A 407 2.04 -0.41 -5.87
CA PRO A 407 0.71 -0.57 -5.32
C PRO A 407 0.71 -0.25 -3.82
N VAL A 408 -0.28 0.51 -3.35
CA VAL A 408 -0.52 0.80 -1.93
C VAL A 408 -1.64 -0.07 -1.39
N THR A 409 -2.71 -0.25 -2.17
CA THR A 409 -3.86 -1.03 -1.75
C THR A 409 -4.44 -1.79 -2.93
N ILE A 410 -4.66 -3.09 -2.77
CA ILE A 410 -5.46 -3.90 -3.70
C ILE A 410 -6.76 -4.26 -3.00
N ARG A 411 -7.90 -3.94 -3.62
CA ARG A 411 -9.23 -4.25 -3.08
C ARG A 411 -9.95 -5.20 -4.01
N TYR A 412 -10.65 -6.19 -3.46
CA TYR A 412 -11.40 -7.18 -4.23
C TYR A 412 -12.57 -7.73 -3.41
N ASN A 413 -13.35 -8.61 -4.04
CA ASN A 413 -14.60 -9.12 -3.47
C ASN A 413 -15.60 -7.99 -3.16
N ASN A 414 -15.94 -7.19 -4.17
CA ASN A 414 -16.91 -6.11 -4.05
C ASN A 414 -18.24 -6.57 -3.43
N THR A 415 -18.80 -5.73 -2.55
CA THR A 415 -20.07 -5.97 -1.85
C THR A 415 -21.28 -5.44 -2.61
N ILE A 416 -21.06 -4.47 -3.49
CA ILE A 416 -22.08 -3.80 -4.30
C ILE A 416 -21.68 -3.75 -5.78
N ALA A 417 -22.66 -3.47 -6.64
CA ALA A 417 -22.40 -3.12 -8.03
C ALA A 417 -21.78 -1.71 -8.12
N ASN A 418 -20.78 -1.54 -8.99
CA ASN A 418 -20.03 -0.29 -9.16
C ASN A 418 -19.45 0.23 -7.83
N PRO A 419 -18.56 -0.54 -7.18
CA PRO A 419 -17.91 -0.12 -5.96
C PRO A 419 -17.09 1.15 -6.19
N ASP A 420 -16.91 1.94 -5.13
CA ASP A 420 -16.08 3.14 -5.16
C ASP A 420 -14.69 2.67 -4.75
N ARG A 421 -13.69 3.01 -5.58
CA ARG A 421 -12.31 2.62 -5.33
C ARG A 421 -11.75 3.18 -4.04
N GLN A 422 -12.26 4.31 -3.56
CA GLN A 422 -11.79 4.95 -2.33
C GLN A 422 -12.54 4.46 -1.08
N ASN A 423 -13.74 3.91 -1.22
CA ASN A 423 -14.54 3.46 -0.08
C ASN A 423 -14.28 1.99 0.28
N ALA A 424 -13.57 1.76 1.39
CA ALA A 424 -13.24 0.41 1.89
C ALA A 424 -14.47 -0.46 2.12
N SER A 425 -15.60 0.11 2.56
CA SER A 425 -16.82 -0.66 2.87
C SER A 425 -17.46 -1.32 1.65
N HIS A 426 -17.06 -0.92 0.44
CA HIS A 426 -17.53 -1.53 -0.80
C HIS A 426 -16.78 -2.85 -1.13
N TRP A 427 -15.84 -3.28 -0.28
CA TRP A 427 -14.94 -4.42 -0.52
C TRP A 427 -14.87 -5.34 0.69
N LYS A 428 -14.77 -6.65 0.46
CA LYS A 428 -14.63 -7.64 1.56
C LYS A 428 -13.18 -8.00 1.87
N ALA A 429 -12.25 -7.69 0.97
CA ALA A 429 -10.85 -8.04 1.14
C ALA A 429 -9.94 -6.92 0.62
N GLU A 430 -8.86 -6.68 1.37
CA GLU A 430 -7.83 -5.72 1.02
C GLU A 430 -6.44 -6.30 1.28
N VAL A 431 -5.50 -5.95 0.41
CA VAL A 431 -4.06 -6.14 0.64
C VAL A 431 -3.45 -4.75 0.69
N ASN A 432 -2.85 -4.39 1.82
CA ASN A 432 -2.25 -3.08 2.06
C ASN A 432 -0.72 -3.19 2.11
N PHE A 433 -0.04 -2.32 1.38
CA PHE A 433 1.42 -2.20 1.34
C PHE A 433 1.82 -0.96 2.14
N SER A 434 2.53 -1.17 3.25
CA SER A 434 3.03 -0.09 4.10
C SER A 434 4.55 0.00 4.02
N TRP A 435 5.06 1.21 3.84
CA TRP A 435 6.49 1.50 3.90
C TRP A 435 6.79 2.22 5.20
N GLN A 436 7.64 1.63 6.04
CA GLN A 436 8.14 2.31 7.22
C GLN A 436 9.40 3.08 6.83
N SER A 437 9.33 4.42 6.89
CA SER A 437 10.55 5.22 6.89
C SER A 437 11.30 4.90 8.19
N VAL A 438 12.37 4.14 8.11
CA VAL A 438 13.30 4.03 9.23
C VAL A 438 13.90 5.42 9.40
N GLY A 439 13.50 6.13 10.44
CA GLY A 439 14.01 7.47 10.72
C GLY A 439 15.52 7.45 10.69
N ASN A 440 16.12 8.25 9.80
CA ASN A 440 17.55 8.50 9.78
C ASN A 440 17.92 9.33 11.02
N THR A 441 17.98 8.68 12.19
CA THR A 441 18.86 9.14 13.27
C THR A 441 20.20 8.44 13.07
N VAL A 442 21.08 9.08 12.30
CA VAL A 442 22.53 8.87 12.38
C VAL A 442 23.09 9.75 13.48
#